data_AF-A0A2V6D9N7-F1
#
_entry.id   AF-A0A2V6D9N7-F1
#
_cell.length_a   1.000
_cell.length_b   1.000
_cell.length_c   1.000
_cell.angle_alpha   90.00
_cell.angle_beta   90.00
_cell.angle_gamma   90.00
#
_symmetry.space_group_name_H-M   'P 1'
#
loop_
_entity.id
_entity.type
_entity.pdbx_description
1 polymer ?
#
loop_
_entity_poly.entity_id
_entity_poly.type
_entity_poly.pdbx_seq_one_letter_code
_entity_poly.pdbx_strand_id
1 'polypeptide(L)'
;MKPKTLLLILTFGLAAASVCLAGDTKADQALRDADDAWSKAAASKDLDKTVSYYSSDAAVLPPNAPIATTKEAIRKIWQDMLASPGLVISWKATKVEVAKSGDLGFVSGTYEFTMNDASGKPTPDKGKYVEVWEKQADGKWKCGMDTWNSDMPASPPAETK
;
A
#
# COMPACT_ATOMS: atom_id res chain seq x y z
N MET A 1 -2.64 -65.69 39.08
CA MET A 1 -3.71 -64.67 39.12
C MET A 1 -3.52 -63.76 40.33
N LYS A 2 -3.10 -62.51 40.10
CA LYS A 2 -3.26 -61.29 40.92
C LYS A 2 -2.65 -60.11 40.13
N PRO A 3 -3.38 -59.02 39.83
CA PRO A 3 -2.90 -57.91 38.99
C PRO A 3 -2.46 -56.71 39.85
N LYS A 4 -1.35 -56.05 39.52
CA LYS A 4 -0.92 -54.71 40.04
C LYS A 4 0.17 -54.18 39.11
N THR A 5 0.27 -52.96 38.64
CA THR A 5 -0.53 -51.73 38.66
C THR A 5 0.09 -50.89 37.53
N LEU A 6 -0.70 -50.45 36.56
CA LEU A 6 -0.25 -49.49 35.54
C LEU A 6 -0.65 -48.09 36.03
N LEU A 7 0.34 -47.22 36.22
CA LEU A 7 0.11 -45.79 36.36
C LEU A 7 1.11 -45.06 35.46
N LEU A 8 0.69 -44.76 34.24
CA LEU A 8 1.39 -43.85 33.35
C LEU A 8 0.62 -42.53 33.38
N ILE A 9 1.16 -41.55 34.11
CA ILE A 9 0.62 -40.19 34.13
C ILE A 9 0.99 -39.55 32.80
N LEU A 10 0.00 -39.38 31.91
CA LEU A 10 0.14 -38.62 30.68
C LEU A 10 -0.12 -37.14 31.01
N THR A 11 0.94 -36.40 31.30
CA THR A 11 0.91 -34.93 31.35
C THR A 11 0.76 -34.40 29.92
N PHE A 12 -0.48 -34.30 29.46
CA PHE A 12 -0.82 -33.60 28.23
C PHE A 12 -1.36 -32.21 28.59
N GLY A 13 -0.68 -31.18 28.10
CA GLY A 13 -1.25 -29.84 28.03
C GLY A 13 -0.46 -28.77 28.78
N LEU A 14 0.51 -28.17 28.10
CA LEU A 14 0.65 -26.71 28.05
C LEU A 14 1.70 -26.33 27.00
N ALA A 15 1.30 -26.14 25.74
CA ALA A 15 2.15 -25.47 24.75
C ALA A 15 1.33 -24.97 23.54
N ALA A 16 0.45 -23.99 23.74
CA ALA A 16 -0.06 -23.18 22.63
C ALA A 16 -0.58 -21.82 23.13
N ALA A 17 0.26 -21.10 23.87
CA ALA A 17 -0.02 -19.70 24.22
C ALA A 17 1.30 -18.94 24.26
N SER A 18 1.90 -18.72 23.09
CA SER A 18 2.92 -17.68 22.87
C SER A 18 3.24 -17.55 21.38
N VAL A 19 2.39 -16.85 20.64
CA VAL A 19 2.86 -16.03 19.50
C VAL A 19 2.10 -14.71 19.56
N CYS A 20 2.39 -13.94 20.61
CA CYS A 20 2.10 -12.52 20.65
C CYS A 20 3.44 -11.79 20.64
N LEU A 21 4.05 -11.68 19.46
CA LEU A 21 5.11 -10.71 19.18
C LEU A 21 4.85 -10.17 17.77
N ALA A 22 4.36 -8.94 17.74
CA ALA A 22 4.20 -8.11 16.56
C ALA A 22 5.59 -7.80 15.97
N GLY A 23 5.72 -8.01 14.66
CA GLY A 23 6.95 -7.83 13.88
C GLY A 23 6.89 -8.70 12.64
N ASP A 24 6.48 -8.08 11.52
CA ASP A 24 6.40 -8.60 10.15
C ASP A 24 6.01 -10.09 10.03
N THR A 25 4.71 -10.36 10.05
CA THR A 25 4.18 -11.67 9.65
C THR A 25 4.49 -11.93 8.17
N LYS A 26 4.46 -13.21 7.72
CA LYS A 26 4.57 -13.54 6.29
C LYS A 26 3.55 -12.80 5.43
N ALA A 27 2.39 -12.47 5.99
CA ALA A 27 1.35 -11.71 5.31
C ALA A 27 1.75 -10.23 5.18
N ASP A 28 2.29 -9.62 6.25
CA ASP A 28 2.81 -8.24 6.21
C ASP A 28 3.92 -8.12 5.17
N GLN A 29 4.86 -9.08 5.13
CA GLN A 29 5.92 -9.07 4.13
C GLN A 29 5.37 -9.21 2.70
N ALA A 30 4.39 -10.09 2.47
CA ALA A 30 3.79 -10.24 1.14
C ALA A 30 3.05 -8.97 0.68
N LEU A 31 2.41 -8.25 1.61
CA LEU A 31 1.77 -6.97 1.32
C LEU A 31 2.82 -5.88 1.05
N ARG A 32 3.89 -5.81 1.85
CA ARG A 32 5.03 -4.92 1.62
C ARG A 32 5.65 -5.13 0.24
N ASP A 33 5.87 -6.38 -0.15
CA ASP A 33 6.45 -6.73 -1.45
C ASP A 33 5.53 -6.30 -2.61
N ALA A 34 4.22 -6.36 -2.41
CA ALA A 34 3.24 -5.89 -3.40
C ALA A 34 3.30 -4.37 -3.58
N ASP A 35 3.37 -3.61 -2.48
CA ASP A 35 3.55 -2.15 -2.49
C ASP A 35 4.89 -1.74 -3.14
N ASP A 36 6.00 -2.38 -2.74
CA ASP A 36 7.32 -2.13 -3.34
C ASP A 36 7.35 -2.44 -4.84
N ALA A 37 6.62 -3.46 -5.29
CA ALA A 37 6.49 -3.79 -6.70
C ALA A 37 5.65 -2.76 -7.47
N TRP A 38 4.63 -2.19 -6.83
CA TRP A 38 3.83 -1.11 -7.41
C TRP A 38 4.65 0.17 -7.56
N SER A 39 5.43 0.54 -6.54
CA SER A 39 6.40 1.65 -6.58
C SER A 39 7.34 1.55 -7.78
N LYS A 40 7.88 0.34 -8.04
CA LYS A 40 8.75 0.08 -9.21
C LYS A 40 8.01 0.21 -10.54
N ALA A 41 6.76 -0.26 -10.64
CA ALA A 41 5.97 -0.17 -11.86
C ALA A 41 5.66 1.29 -12.24
N ALA A 42 5.32 2.11 -11.25
CA ALA A 42 5.12 3.54 -11.44
C ALA A 42 6.43 4.25 -11.82
N ALA A 43 7.54 3.93 -11.14
CA ALA A 43 8.86 4.48 -11.45
C ALA A 43 9.30 4.14 -12.89
N SER A 44 8.93 2.97 -13.41
CA SER A 44 9.18 2.58 -14.81
C SER A 44 8.17 3.15 -15.81
N LYS A 45 7.22 3.98 -15.35
CA LYS A 45 6.14 4.58 -16.16
C LYS A 45 5.27 3.56 -16.89
N ASP A 46 5.12 2.36 -16.31
CA ASP A 46 4.25 1.32 -16.86
C ASP A 46 2.81 1.54 -16.37
N LEU A 47 2.02 2.26 -17.16
CA LEU A 47 0.63 2.60 -16.81
C LEU A 47 -0.24 1.36 -16.59
N ASP A 48 -0.13 0.35 -17.46
CA ASP A 48 -0.97 -0.84 -17.38
C ASP A 48 -0.62 -1.66 -16.14
N LYS A 49 0.68 -1.83 -15.86
CA LYS A 49 1.12 -2.52 -14.65
C LYS A 49 0.73 -1.75 -13.40
N THR A 50 0.90 -0.43 -13.39
CA THR A 50 0.56 0.44 -12.26
C THR A 50 -0.94 0.33 -11.93
N VAL A 51 -1.81 0.51 -12.92
CA VAL A 51 -3.26 0.43 -12.73
C VAL A 51 -3.70 -0.99 -12.38
N SER A 52 -2.93 -2.02 -12.78
CA SER A 52 -3.24 -3.40 -12.42
C SER A 52 -3.20 -3.67 -10.92
N TYR A 53 -2.58 -2.84 -10.08
CA TYR A 53 -2.54 -3.03 -8.63
C TYR A 53 -3.86 -2.69 -7.94
N TYR A 54 -4.76 -1.94 -8.57
CA TYR A 54 -6.06 -1.63 -7.98
C TYR A 54 -7.06 -2.79 -8.05
N SER A 55 -7.94 -2.87 -7.05
CA SER A 55 -9.13 -3.71 -7.09
C SER A 55 -10.14 -3.15 -8.10
N SER A 56 -11.16 -3.94 -8.46
CA SER A 56 -12.17 -3.51 -9.42
C SER A 56 -13.10 -2.41 -8.91
N ASP A 57 -13.19 -2.28 -7.59
CA ASP A 57 -14.03 -1.36 -6.82
C ASP A 57 -13.20 -0.32 -6.05
N ALA A 58 -11.93 -0.15 -6.42
CA ALA A 58 -11.03 0.75 -5.75
C ALA A 58 -11.52 2.20 -5.77
N ALA A 59 -11.12 2.96 -4.75
CA ALA A 59 -11.28 4.40 -4.71
C ALA A 59 -9.95 5.10 -4.46
N VAL A 60 -9.66 6.12 -5.27
CA VAL A 60 -8.44 6.93 -5.18
C VAL A 60 -8.81 8.35 -4.80
N LEU A 61 -8.20 8.86 -3.74
CA LEU A 61 -8.47 10.16 -3.14
C LEU A 61 -7.23 11.06 -3.34
N PRO A 62 -7.03 11.59 -4.57
CA PRO A 62 -5.91 12.48 -4.85
C PRO A 62 -6.04 13.82 -4.11
N PRO A 63 -4.93 14.49 -3.77
CA PRO A 63 -4.96 15.86 -3.27
C PRO A 63 -5.71 16.81 -4.19
N ASN A 64 -6.52 17.70 -3.60
CA ASN A 64 -7.18 18.82 -4.29
C ASN A 64 -8.09 18.42 -5.47
N ALA A 65 -8.59 17.18 -5.49
CA ALA A 65 -9.53 16.71 -6.50
C ALA A 65 -10.60 15.78 -5.90
N PRO A 66 -11.75 15.59 -6.57
CA PRO A 66 -12.75 14.63 -6.13
C PRO A 66 -12.21 13.19 -6.14
N ILE A 67 -12.85 12.33 -5.35
CA ILE A 67 -12.57 10.89 -5.34
C ILE A 67 -12.84 10.26 -6.72
N ALA A 68 -11.92 9.38 -7.16
CA ALA A 68 -12.08 8.57 -8.36
C ALA A 68 -12.46 7.14 -7.98
N THR A 69 -13.63 6.67 -8.42
CA THR A 69 -14.20 5.36 -8.06
C THR A 69 -14.43 4.45 -9.28
N THR A 70 -13.98 4.87 -10.47
CA THR A 70 -14.08 4.08 -11.71
C THR A 70 -12.69 3.77 -12.23
N LYS A 71 -12.55 2.63 -12.93
CA LYS A 71 -11.28 2.22 -13.52
C LYS A 71 -10.74 3.28 -14.49
N GLU A 72 -11.63 3.91 -15.24
CA GLU A 72 -11.30 4.96 -16.21
C GLU A 72 -10.77 6.21 -15.51
N ALA A 73 -11.42 6.64 -14.41
CA ALA A 73 -10.97 7.81 -13.65
C ALA A 73 -9.62 7.54 -12.96
N ILE A 74 -9.45 6.37 -12.35
CA ILE A 74 -8.19 5.96 -11.72
C ILE A 74 -7.06 5.86 -12.75
N ARG A 75 -7.33 5.23 -13.90
CA ARG A 75 -6.36 5.17 -15.00
C ARG A 75 -5.97 6.56 -15.48
N LYS A 76 -6.92 7.49 -15.57
CA LYS A 76 -6.64 8.86 -15.99
C LYS A 76 -5.70 9.58 -15.02
N ILE A 77 -5.89 9.43 -13.71
CA ILE A 77 -4.98 10.01 -12.69
C ILE A 77 -3.53 9.55 -12.94
N TRP A 78 -3.32 8.23 -13.07
CA TRP A 78 -1.99 7.69 -13.32
C TRP A 78 -1.45 8.05 -14.70
N GLN A 79 -2.30 8.07 -15.72
CA GLN A 79 -1.90 8.47 -17.07
C GLN A 79 -1.37 9.91 -17.07
N ASP A 80 -2.11 10.83 -16.45
CA ASP A 80 -1.73 12.24 -16.37
C ASP A 80 -0.43 12.40 -15.55
N MET A 81 -0.32 11.72 -14.40
CA MET A 81 0.87 11.79 -13.56
C MET A 81 2.11 11.22 -14.26
N LEU A 82 2.02 10.02 -14.85
CA LEU A 82 3.15 9.35 -15.52
C LEU A 82 3.61 10.10 -16.78
N ALA A 83 2.71 10.86 -17.41
CA ALA A 83 3.02 11.72 -18.54
C ALA A 83 3.67 13.05 -18.15
N SER A 84 3.70 13.41 -16.86
CA SER A 84 4.33 14.66 -16.41
C SER A 84 5.80 14.75 -16.82
N PRO A 85 6.21 15.85 -17.47
CA PRO A 85 7.60 16.04 -17.86
C PRO A 85 8.53 16.02 -16.65
N GLY A 86 9.67 15.35 -16.78
CA GLY A 86 10.64 15.22 -15.70
C GLY A 86 10.19 14.31 -14.54
N LEU A 87 9.06 13.59 -14.67
CA LEU A 87 8.60 12.70 -13.60
C LEU A 87 9.69 11.69 -13.22
N VAL A 88 10.08 11.74 -11.95
CA VAL A 88 10.72 10.67 -11.18
C VAL A 88 9.84 10.46 -9.95
N ILE A 89 9.39 9.24 -9.69
CA ILE A 89 8.52 8.92 -8.55
C ILE A 89 9.00 7.65 -7.88
N SER A 90 8.94 7.62 -6.56
CA SER A 90 9.13 6.43 -5.75
C SER A 90 8.47 6.60 -4.40
N TRP A 91 8.02 5.50 -3.82
CA TRP A 91 7.57 5.46 -2.44
C TRP A 91 8.05 4.21 -1.74
N LYS A 92 7.95 4.23 -0.40
CA LYS A 92 8.38 3.15 0.47
C LYS A 92 7.50 3.06 1.71
N ALA A 93 7.03 1.85 2.01
CA ALA A 93 6.26 1.57 3.21
C ALA A 93 7.11 1.72 4.48
N THR A 94 6.62 2.51 5.44
CA THR A 94 7.19 2.60 6.79
C THR A 94 6.42 1.76 7.79
N LYS A 95 5.12 1.52 7.54
CA LYS A 95 4.28 0.61 8.30
C LYS A 95 3.45 -0.25 7.36
N VAL A 96 3.38 -1.55 7.67
CA VAL A 96 2.51 -2.52 7.02
C VAL A 96 1.87 -3.35 8.11
N GLU A 97 0.56 -3.55 8.03
CA GLU A 97 -0.17 -4.37 8.99
C GLU A 97 -1.33 -5.08 8.29
N VAL A 98 -1.32 -6.40 8.35
CA VAL A 98 -2.40 -7.25 7.87
C VAL A 98 -3.32 -7.63 9.03
N ALA A 99 -4.63 -7.48 8.82
CA ALA A 99 -5.65 -7.87 9.78
C ALA A 99 -5.58 -9.36 10.10
N LYS A 100 -6.09 -9.76 11.27
CA LYS A 100 -6.10 -11.18 11.70
C LYS A 100 -6.85 -12.11 10.76
N SER A 101 -7.79 -11.59 9.97
CA SER A 101 -8.48 -12.32 8.90
C SER A 101 -7.54 -12.74 7.76
N GLY A 102 -6.43 -12.02 7.57
CA GLY A 102 -5.42 -12.31 6.54
C GLY A 102 -5.80 -11.84 5.13
N ASP A 103 -6.95 -11.19 4.97
CA ASP A 103 -7.53 -10.76 3.70
C ASP A 103 -7.56 -9.23 3.51
N LEU A 104 -7.32 -8.46 4.58
CA LEU A 104 -7.28 -7.01 4.57
C LEU A 104 -5.99 -6.53 5.23
N GLY A 105 -5.36 -5.49 4.69
CA GLY A 105 -4.22 -4.85 5.33
C GLY A 105 -4.16 -3.38 4.98
N PHE A 106 -3.37 -2.63 5.75
CA PHE A 106 -3.05 -1.26 5.40
C PHE A 106 -1.55 -1.04 5.32
N VAL A 107 -1.18 -0.13 4.44
CA VAL A 107 0.18 0.33 4.25
C VAL A 107 0.18 1.84 4.48
N SER A 108 1.19 2.33 5.18
CA SER A 108 1.49 3.76 5.18
C SER A 108 2.98 3.94 5.00
N GLY A 109 3.36 5.03 4.33
CA GLY A 109 4.77 5.29 4.07
C GLY A 109 5.02 6.71 3.62
N THR A 110 6.21 6.89 3.06
CA THR A 110 6.63 8.17 2.49
C THR A 110 6.82 8.02 1.00
N TYR A 111 6.52 9.09 0.26
CA TYR A 111 6.84 9.19 -1.16
C TYR A 111 7.80 10.35 -1.41
N GLU A 112 8.52 10.23 -2.51
CA GLU A 112 9.24 11.32 -3.15
C GLU A 112 8.88 11.34 -4.63
N PHE A 113 8.60 12.52 -5.18
CA PHE A 113 8.56 12.69 -6.62
C PHE A 113 9.23 13.99 -7.04
N THR A 114 9.63 14.06 -8.31
CA THR A 114 10.03 15.29 -8.98
C THR A 114 9.26 15.38 -10.27
N MET A 115 8.72 16.56 -10.60
CA MET A 115 8.10 16.87 -11.89
C MET A 115 8.54 18.26 -12.32
N ASN A 116 8.57 18.54 -13.62
CA ASN A 116 8.85 19.87 -14.10
C ASN A 116 7.64 20.79 -13.85
N ASP A 117 7.90 22.01 -13.41
CA ASP A 117 6.90 23.07 -13.37
C ASP A 117 6.57 23.61 -14.76
N ALA A 118 5.65 24.58 -14.84
CA ALA A 118 5.25 25.21 -16.09
C ALA A 118 6.39 25.93 -16.84
N SER A 119 7.50 26.26 -16.16
CA SER A 119 8.70 26.83 -16.76
C SER A 119 9.70 25.77 -17.25
N GLY A 120 9.40 24.49 -17.03
CA GLY A 120 10.27 23.36 -17.37
C GLY A 120 11.32 23.05 -16.30
N LYS A 121 11.28 23.71 -15.15
CA LYS A 121 12.24 23.50 -14.06
C LYS A 121 11.82 22.30 -13.21
N PRO A 122 12.74 21.36 -12.89
CA PRO A 122 12.44 20.27 -11.95
C PRO A 122 12.08 20.82 -10.57
N THR A 123 10.90 20.42 -10.08
CA THR A 123 10.37 20.76 -8.76
C THR A 123 10.18 19.46 -7.97
N PRO A 124 10.94 19.27 -6.87
CA PRO A 124 10.77 18.12 -6.00
C PRO A 124 9.57 18.31 -5.05
N ASP A 125 8.92 17.22 -4.72
CA ASP A 125 7.91 17.09 -3.68
C ASP A 125 8.18 15.83 -2.86
N LYS A 126 7.76 15.85 -1.61
CA LYS A 126 7.76 14.68 -0.74
C LYS A 126 6.55 14.71 0.16
N GLY A 127 6.14 13.55 0.62
CA GLY A 127 5.00 13.46 1.50
C GLY A 127 4.76 12.05 2.02
N LYS A 128 3.50 11.77 2.34
CA LYS A 128 3.05 10.54 2.97
C LYS A 128 1.82 9.99 2.27
N TYR A 129 1.63 8.68 2.39
CA TYR A 129 0.50 7.97 1.81
C TYR A 129 -0.09 6.96 2.80
N VAL A 130 -1.35 6.61 2.56
CA VAL A 130 -2.05 5.51 3.20
C VAL A 130 -2.80 4.74 2.12
N GLU A 131 -2.65 3.43 2.15
CA GLU A 131 -3.34 2.51 1.27
C GLU A 131 -4.04 1.43 2.09
N VAL A 132 -5.21 1.00 1.62
CA VAL A 132 -5.90 -0.19 2.11
C VAL A 132 -5.91 -1.23 1.01
N TRP A 133 -5.44 -2.42 1.36
CA TRP A 133 -5.25 -3.51 0.43
C TRP A 133 -6.10 -4.72 0.80
N GLU A 134 -6.61 -5.38 -0.22
CA GLU A 134 -7.44 -6.57 -0.12
C GLU A 134 -6.78 -7.73 -0.86
N LYS A 135 -6.68 -8.86 -0.18
CA LYS A 135 -6.18 -10.10 -0.77
C LYS A 135 -7.30 -10.75 -1.55
N GLN A 136 -7.11 -10.85 -2.86
CA GLN A 136 -8.07 -11.46 -3.77
C GLN A 136 -8.07 -12.99 -3.64
N ALA A 137 -9.09 -13.64 -4.20
CA ALA A 137 -9.23 -15.09 -4.19
C ALA A 137 -8.06 -15.84 -4.86
N ASP A 138 -7.36 -15.20 -5.80
CA ASP A 138 -6.15 -15.73 -6.44
C ASP A 138 -4.87 -15.55 -5.60
N GLY A 139 -5.01 -15.00 -4.38
CA GLY A 139 -3.94 -14.78 -3.43
C GLY A 139 -3.17 -13.47 -3.64
N LYS A 140 -3.47 -12.69 -4.68
CA LYS A 140 -2.80 -11.41 -4.95
C LYS A 140 -3.41 -10.29 -4.12
N TRP A 141 -2.56 -9.40 -3.63
CA TRP A 141 -3.00 -8.14 -3.03
C TRP A 141 -3.42 -7.14 -4.11
N LYS A 142 -4.53 -6.45 -3.87
CA LYS A 142 -5.00 -5.31 -4.66
C LYS A 142 -5.33 -4.13 -3.77
N CYS A 143 -4.95 -2.92 -4.18
CA CYS A 143 -5.25 -1.70 -3.46
C CYS A 143 -6.73 -1.33 -3.70
N GLY A 144 -7.51 -1.26 -2.62
CA GLY A 144 -8.92 -0.85 -2.65
C GLY A 144 -9.13 0.61 -2.26
N MET A 145 -8.23 1.20 -1.46
CA MET A 145 -8.26 2.63 -1.13
C MET A 145 -6.85 3.19 -1.18
N ASP A 146 -6.68 4.33 -1.83
CA ASP A 146 -5.39 5.00 -1.96
C ASP A 146 -5.54 6.51 -1.75
N THR A 147 -4.70 7.08 -0.87
CA THR A 147 -4.57 8.51 -0.70
C THR A 147 -3.16 8.90 -0.30
N TRP A 148 -2.75 10.09 -0.71
CA TRP A 148 -1.47 10.69 -0.36
C TRP A 148 -1.62 12.19 -0.14
N ASN A 149 -0.64 12.81 0.50
CA ASN A 149 -0.55 14.25 0.64
C ASN A 149 0.90 14.72 0.82
N SER A 150 1.17 15.94 0.34
CA SER A 150 2.48 16.58 0.43
C SER A 150 2.76 17.06 1.85
N ASP A 151 4.03 16.95 2.25
CA ASP A 151 4.57 17.60 3.45
C ASP A 151 5.10 19.02 3.15
N MET A 152 5.12 19.42 1.88
CA MET A 152 5.53 20.76 1.48
C MET A 152 4.44 21.78 1.86
N PRO A 153 4.83 23.03 2.19
CA PRO A 153 3.87 24.09 2.45
C PRO A 153 2.90 24.24 1.27
N ALA A 154 1.61 24.41 1.57
CA ALA A 154 0.63 24.73 0.55
C ALA A 154 1.05 26.01 -0.18
N SER A 155 1.04 25.97 -1.51
CA SER A 155 1.23 27.20 -2.28
C SER A 155 0.06 28.14 -2.01
N PRO A 156 0.31 29.45 -1.82
CA PRO A 156 -0.79 30.40 -1.69
C PRO A 156 -1.70 30.31 -2.93
N PRO A 157 -3.02 30.51 -2.77
CA PRO A 157 -3.93 30.55 -3.92
C PRO A 157 -3.39 31.51 -4.97
N ALA A 158 -3.47 31.14 -6.24
CA ALA A 158 -3.12 32.06 -7.31
C ALA A 158 -3.96 33.33 -7.16
N GLU A 159 -3.31 34.48 -6.98
CA GLU A 159 -4.01 35.76 -6.96
C GLU A 159 -4.72 35.93 -8.30
N THR A 160 -6.04 35.99 -8.25
CA THR A 160 -6.86 36.37 -9.41
C THR A 160 -6.65 37.87 -9.63
N LYS A 161 -5.96 38.22 -10.71
CA LYS A 161 -5.95 39.58 -11.25
C LYS A 161 -7.18 39.82 -12.12
#